data_AF-A0A6N3AIG8-F1
#
_entry.id   AF-A0A6N3AIG8-F1
#
_cell.length_a   1.000
_cell.length_b   1.000
_cell.length_c   1.000
_cell.angle_alpha   90.00
_cell.angle_beta   90.00
_cell.angle_gamma   90.00
#
_symmetry.space_group_name_H-M   'P 1'
#
loop_
_entity.id
_entity.type
_entity.pdbx_description
1 polymer ?
#
loop_
_entity_poly.entity_id
_entity_poly.type
_entity_poly.pdbx_seq_one_letter_code
_entity_poly.pdbx_strand_id
1 'polypeptide(L)'
;MKNFRDEKGKLRSTLRSIEYNFHEAITMSRICSGITSFRYLQKGFITEGASNNIYYDDEGFKLLAFLNSKVCDYILNVYNPTINIMPDDLRKLPLTYEKFEYNFCENVKRNIELCKLDWDSFETSWDFKRHPLISVISQNRTLFDDITDIDLAECYTCWENECNERFNQLRANEEELNRIFIDIYGLQDELTPEVEDKDVTVRKADLQRDIKSLVSYAVGCMFGRYSLDEEGLVLAGQPFEAHFFEASAPVCGTGFAGASGASVPIGEFYYKTDEGVKKCTYNPDKDNIIPICDEEYFSDDIVSRFCEWVKIVYGEKSLETNLDFIAKALGNKGNTSREVIRNYFLNDFFKDHCNTYSVTGSGKRPIYWLFDSGKQNGFKALIYMHRCDADTVGRVRTDYLHKAQKYVETAMQSAQYTIDNATSASEKSKATKAVTKYTKQLAEMRIYDEAIAHVANQRIEIDLDDGVKVNYAKFQGVEVAQEGKKALKVDLLAKI
;
A
#
# COMPACT_ATOMS: atom_id res chain seq x y z
N MET A 1 26.98 17.30 -7.74
CA MET A 1 26.64 17.50 -9.17
C MET A 1 27.28 18.74 -9.81
N LYS A 2 27.01 19.98 -9.38
CA LYS A 2 27.53 21.20 -10.06
C LYS A 2 29.06 21.28 -10.25
N ASN A 3 29.85 20.57 -9.43
CA ASN A 3 31.32 20.53 -9.48
C ASN A 3 31.89 19.11 -9.62
N PHE A 4 31.08 18.12 -9.99
CA PHE A 4 31.58 16.75 -10.18
C PHE A 4 32.35 16.67 -11.49
N ARG A 5 33.68 16.82 -11.41
CA ARG A 5 34.62 16.83 -12.53
C ARG A 5 35.42 15.54 -12.55
N ASP A 6 35.84 15.11 -13.73
CA ASP A 6 36.83 14.04 -13.85
C ASP A 6 38.24 14.56 -13.52
N GLU A 7 39.20 13.65 -13.50
CA GLU A 7 40.62 13.93 -13.26
C GLU A 7 41.22 14.93 -14.27
N LYS A 8 40.55 15.16 -15.40
CA LYS A 8 40.94 16.12 -16.45
C LYS A 8 40.19 17.45 -16.34
N GLY A 9 39.42 17.66 -15.27
CA GLY A 9 38.64 18.87 -15.02
C GLY A 9 37.35 18.99 -15.83
N LYS A 10 36.99 17.98 -16.64
CA LYS A 10 35.75 17.97 -17.42
C LYS A 10 34.58 17.66 -16.49
N LEU A 11 33.57 18.53 -16.51
CA LEU A 11 32.37 18.34 -15.71
C LEU A 11 31.63 17.07 -16.18
N ARG A 12 31.53 16.06 -15.30
CA ARG A 12 30.92 14.77 -15.59
C ARG A 12 29.39 14.80 -15.50
N SER A 13 28.83 15.79 -14.82
CA SER A 13 27.39 15.97 -14.69
C SER A 13 26.99 17.41 -15.01
N THR A 14 26.22 17.60 -16.08
CA THR A 14 25.60 18.88 -16.43
C THR A 14 24.11 18.78 -16.15
N LEU A 15 23.64 19.52 -15.15
CA LEU A 15 22.22 19.83 -15.04
C LEU A 15 21.93 20.83 -16.15
N ARG A 16 21.18 20.42 -17.18
CA ARG A 16 20.74 21.30 -18.27
C ARG A 16 19.47 22.04 -17.81
N SER A 17 19.25 23.25 -18.34
CA SER A 17 18.00 23.98 -18.12
C SER A 17 17.69 24.23 -16.62
N ILE A 18 18.74 24.52 -15.83
CA ILE A 18 18.64 24.73 -14.37
C ILE A 18 17.67 25.87 -14.04
N GLU A 19 17.60 26.88 -14.90
CA GLU A 19 16.70 28.02 -14.80
C GLU A 19 15.22 27.60 -14.74
N TYR A 20 14.88 26.43 -15.28
CA TYR A 20 13.52 25.90 -15.28
C TYR A 20 13.27 24.85 -14.19
N ASN A 21 14.28 24.48 -13.40
CA ASN A 21 14.09 23.58 -12.28
C ASN A 21 13.08 24.18 -11.28
N PHE A 22 12.24 23.32 -10.72
CA PHE A 22 11.24 23.68 -9.71
C PHE A 22 10.12 24.63 -10.19
N HIS A 23 10.12 25.03 -11.46
CA HIS A 23 9.04 25.80 -12.05
C HIS A 23 7.85 24.91 -12.37
N GLU A 24 6.66 25.51 -12.36
CA GLU A 24 5.47 24.85 -12.89
C GLU A 24 5.56 24.75 -14.41
N ALA A 25 4.93 23.72 -14.97
CA ALA A 25 4.93 23.47 -16.40
C ALA A 25 3.76 22.57 -16.80
N ILE A 26 3.56 22.38 -18.10
CA ILE A 26 2.84 21.23 -18.64
C ILE A 26 3.88 20.19 -19.03
N THR A 27 3.76 18.96 -18.54
CA THR A 27 4.69 17.87 -18.82
C THR A 27 4.03 16.75 -19.61
N MET A 28 4.80 16.10 -20.48
CA MET A 28 4.36 14.92 -21.22
C MET A 28 5.52 13.94 -21.44
N SER A 29 5.18 12.66 -21.56
CA SER A 29 6.17 11.62 -21.88
C SER A 29 6.63 11.77 -23.31
N ARG A 30 7.95 11.76 -23.58
CA ARG A 30 8.47 11.91 -24.95
C ARG A 30 8.04 10.76 -25.88
N ILE A 31 7.91 9.56 -25.33
CA ILE A 31 7.46 8.37 -26.04
C ILE A 31 6.13 7.93 -25.42
N CYS A 32 5.06 7.89 -26.21
CA CYS A 32 3.74 7.42 -25.80
C CYS A 32 3.19 6.46 -26.84
N SER A 33 2.80 5.24 -26.42
CA SER A 33 2.15 4.27 -27.31
C SER A 33 0.62 4.33 -27.29
N GLY A 34 0.05 5.24 -26.50
CA GLY A 34 -1.40 5.48 -26.39
C GLY A 34 -1.75 6.92 -26.75
N ILE A 35 -2.93 7.38 -26.33
CA ILE A 35 -3.37 8.78 -26.50
C ILE A 35 -2.31 9.71 -25.91
N THR A 36 -2.04 10.82 -26.62
CA THR A 36 -1.08 11.80 -26.12
C THR A 36 -1.67 12.52 -24.91
N SER A 37 -1.07 12.34 -23.74
CA SER A 37 -1.55 12.96 -22.49
C SER A 37 -0.58 14.01 -21.97
N PHE A 38 -1.13 15.18 -21.64
CA PHE A 38 -0.39 16.30 -21.06
C PHE A 38 -0.84 16.51 -19.61
N ARG A 39 0.12 16.64 -18.70
CA ARG A 39 -0.14 16.72 -17.25
C ARG A 39 0.35 18.05 -16.69
N TYR A 40 -0.37 18.58 -15.71
CA TYR A 40 0.11 19.71 -14.92
C TYR A 40 1.28 19.27 -14.03
N LEU A 41 2.42 19.94 -14.17
CA LEU A 41 3.59 19.80 -13.30
C LEU A 41 3.57 20.93 -12.28
N GLN A 42 3.40 20.57 -11.01
CA GLN A 42 3.47 21.52 -9.90
C GLN A 42 4.89 22.05 -9.68
N LYS A 43 5.02 23.14 -8.93
CA LYS A 43 6.33 23.66 -8.50
C LYS A 43 7.03 22.65 -7.59
N GLY A 44 8.36 22.69 -7.59
CA GLY A 44 9.19 21.87 -6.68
C GLY A 44 9.76 20.58 -7.28
N PHE A 45 9.59 20.33 -8.58
CA PHE A 45 10.15 19.15 -9.25
C PHE A 45 11.30 19.48 -10.22
N ILE A 46 12.19 18.50 -10.42
CA ILE A 46 13.21 18.51 -11.48
C ILE A 46 12.83 17.40 -12.46
N THR A 47 12.81 17.73 -13.75
CA THR A 47 12.40 16.80 -14.80
C THR A 47 13.62 16.18 -15.50
N GLU A 48 13.49 14.90 -15.88
CA GLU A 48 14.51 14.18 -16.64
C GLU A 48 14.25 14.30 -18.16
N GLY A 49 15.27 14.05 -18.98
CA GLY A 49 15.23 14.22 -20.44
C GLY A 49 14.31 13.26 -21.21
N ALA A 50 13.64 12.33 -20.52
CA ALA A 50 12.60 11.47 -21.11
C ALA A 50 11.21 12.14 -21.14
N SER A 51 11.10 13.39 -20.67
CA SER A 51 9.89 14.21 -20.70
C SER A 51 10.08 15.47 -21.56
N ASN A 52 9.02 15.92 -22.22
CA ASN A 52 8.94 17.26 -22.79
C ASN A 52 8.15 18.14 -21.82
N ASN A 53 8.69 19.32 -21.49
CA ASN A 53 8.03 20.28 -20.61
C ASN A 53 7.78 21.59 -21.35
N ILE A 54 6.58 22.13 -21.17
CA ILE A 54 6.14 23.41 -21.72
C ILE A 54 6.01 24.38 -20.54
N TYR A 55 6.91 25.36 -20.51
CA TYR A 55 6.88 26.46 -19.54
C TYR A 55 6.06 27.60 -20.12
N TYR A 56 5.27 28.24 -19.27
CA TYR A 56 4.33 29.30 -19.65
C TYR A 56 4.31 30.38 -18.56
N ASP A 57 4.07 31.63 -18.96
CA ASP A 57 3.97 32.77 -18.03
C ASP A 57 2.51 32.99 -17.59
N ASP A 58 1.57 32.94 -18.54
CA ASP A 58 0.12 33.09 -18.33
C ASP A 58 -0.66 32.05 -19.17
N GLU A 59 -1.95 31.87 -18.88
CA GLU A 59 -2.89 31.05 -19.68
C GLU A 59 -2.57 29.54 -19.80
N GLY A 60 -1.71 29.01 -18.93
CA GLY A 60 -1.32 27.60 -18.94
C GLY A 60 -2.50 26.62 -18.85
N PHE A 61 -3.58 26.97 -18.15
CA PHE A 61 -4.78 26.12 -18.10
C PHE A 61 -5.54 26.08 -19.43
N LYS A 62 -5.56 27.18 -20.20
CA LYS A 62 -6.15 27.17 -21.56
C LYS A 62 -5.34 26.27 -22.48
N LEU A 63 -4.02 26.39 -22.42
CA LEU A 63 -3.12 25.54 -23.19
C LEU A 63 -3.26 24.06 -22.79
N LEU A 64 -3.29 23.75 -21.49
CA LEU A 64 -3.46 22.38 -21.00
C LEU A 64 -4.79 21.76 -21.45
N ALA A 65 -5.87 22.54 -21.47
CA ALA A 65 -7.17 22.10 -21.96
C ALA A 65 -7.13 21.77 -23.46
N PHE A 66 -6.55 22.67 -24.26
CA PHE A 66 -6.40 22.44 -25.69
C PHE A 66 -5.56 21.19 -25.96
N LEU A 67 -4.42 21.06 -25.29
CA LEU A 67 -3.48 19.96 -25.50
C LEU A 67 -4.09 18.58 -25.22
N ASN A 68 -5.04 18.48 -24.29
CA ASN A 68 -5.76 17.22 -23.99
C ASN A 68 -7.12 17.11 -24.71
N SER A 69 -7.47 18.04 -25.61
CA SER A 69 -8.71 17.96 -26.39
C SER A 69 -8.58 16.98 -27.56
N LYS A 70 -9.72 16.41 -28.00
CA LYS A 70 -9.78 15.60 -29.22
C LYS A 70 -9.28 16.34 -30.47
N VAL A 71 -9.42 17.66 -30.50
CA VAL A 71 -8.92 18.49 -31.60
C VAL A 71 -7.39 18.46 -31.66
N CYS A 72 -6.72 18.62 -30.52
CA CYS A 72 -5.25 18.54 -30.47
C CYS A 72 -4.76 17.14 -30.84
N ASP A 73 -5.40 16.08 -30.30
CA ASP A 73 -5.05 14.71 -30.67
C ASP A 73 -5.21 14.46 -32.18
N TYR A 74 -6.32 14.93 -32.78
CA TYR A 74 -6.55 14.87 -34.22
C TYR A 74 -5.44 15.60 -35.02
N ILE A 75 -5.08 16.83 -34.64
CA ILE A 75 -4.03 17.60 -35.31
C ILE A 75 -2.67 16.94 -35.16
N LEU A 76 -2.32 16.46 -33.97
CA LEU A 76 -1.05 15.77 -33.71
C LEU A 76 -0.93 14.50 -34.54
N ASN A 77 -2.01 13.72 -34.67
CA ASN A 77 -2.03 12.53 -35.52
C ASN A 77 -1.80 12.86 -37.01
N VAL A 78 -2.21 14.05 -37.48
CA VAL A 78 -1.90 14.53 -38.84
C VAL A 78 -0.44 14.97 -38.98
N TYR A 79 0.11 15.69 -37.99
CA TYR A 79 1.48 16.21 -38.04
C TYR A 79 2.56 15.16 -37.83
N ASN A 80 2.34 14.27 -36.86
CA ASN A 80 3.29 13.25 -36.46
C ASN A 80 2.52 11.98 -36.04
N PRO A 81 2.28 11.03 -36.97
CA PRO A 81 1.58 9.77 -36.67
C PRO A 81 2.46 8.76 -35.91
N THR A 82 3.58 9.19 -35.33
CA THR A 82 4.51 8.31 -34.59
C THR A 82 4.34 8.50 -33.09
N ILE A 83 4.82 7.51 -32.32
CA ILE A 83 4.78 7.52 -30.85
C ILE A 83 5.71 8.56 -30.19
N ASN A 84 6.52 9.28 -30.97
CA ASN A 84 7.60 10.13 -30.47
C ASN A 84 7.35 11.58 -30.86
N ILE A 85 6.71 12.33 -29.95
CA ILE A 85 6.35 13.74 -30.14
C ILE A 85 7.55 14.61 -29.80
N MET A 86 7.98 15.42 -30.77
CA MET A 86 9.09 16.35 -30.60
C MET A 86 8.59 17.74 -30.17
N PRO A 87 9.40 18.54 -29.46
CA PRO A 87 9.05 19.91 -29.14
C PRO A 87 8.67 20.76 -30.37
N ASP A 88 9.28 20.50 -31.54
CA ASP A 88 8.96 21.20 -32.78
C ASP A 88 7.58 20.85 -33.34
N ASP A 89 7.03 19.68 -33.02
CA ASP A 89 5.66 19.31 -33.39
C ASP A 89 4.66 20.13 -32.58
N LEU A 90 4.91 20.27 -31.27
CA LEU A 90 4.09 21.07 -30.36
C LEU A 90 4.10 22.57 -30.75
N ARG A 91 5.26 23.10 -31.19
CA ARG A 91 5.38 24.50 -31.65
C ARG A 91 4.57 24.82 -32.90
N LYS A 92 4.18 23.81 -33.68
CA LYS A 92 3.39 24.00 -34.91
C LYS A 92 1.88 23.93 -34.66
N LEU A 93 1.46 23.62 -33.43
CA LEU A 93 0.04 23.55 -33.09
C LEU A 93 -0.63 24.92 -33.29
N PRO A 94 -1.74 24.98 -34.04
CA PRO A 94 -2.45 26.24 -34.25
C PRO A 94 -3.21 26.61 -32.98
N LEU A 95 -2.80 27.65 -32.26
CA LEU A 95 -3.45 28.12 -31.02
C LEU A 95 -4.67 29.02 -31.33
N THR A 96 -5.57 28.57 -32.19
CA THR A 96 -6.72 29.37 -32.67
C THR A 96 -7.64 29.81 -31.52
N TYR A 97 -7.71 29.03 -30.45
CA TYR A 97 -8.49 29.34 -29.26
C TYR A 97 -8.09 30.65 -28.58
N GLU A 98 -6.87 31.15 -28.75
CA GLU A 98 -6.41 32.42 -28.16
C GLU A 98 -7.18 33.63 -28.67
N LYS A 99 -7.85 33.50 -29.84
CA LYS A 99 -8.66 34.57 -30.42
C LYS A 99 -10.03 34.72 -29.76
N PHE A 100 -10.37 33.84 -28.83
CA PHE A 100 -11.69 33.76 -28.23
C PHE A 100 -11.62 33.82 -26.71
N GLU A 101 -12.58 34.53 -26.12
CA GLU A 101 -12.79 34.59 -24.67
C GLU A 101 -13.76 33.47 -24.26
N TYR A 102 -13.22 32.39 -23.70
CA TYR A 102 -14.01 31.32 -23.08
C TYR A 102 -13.62 31.13 -21.63
N ASN A 103 -14.63 30.88 -20.78
CA ASN A 103 -14.44 30.60 -19.37
C ASN A 103 -14.59 29.09 -19.09
N PHE A 104 -13.53 28.32 -19.35
CA PHE A 104 -13.46 26.89 -19.02
C PHE A 104 -12.29 26.54 -18.08
N CYS A 105 -11.52 27.54 -17.62
CA CYS A 105 -10.39 27.32 -16.71
C CYS A 105 -10.81 26.63 -15.40
N GLU A 106 -12.03 26.88 -14.92
CA GLU A 106 -12.56 26.20 -13.73
C GLU A 106 -12.80 24.71 -13.97
N ASN A 107 -13.24 24.29 -15.17
CA ASN A 107 -13.35 22.87 -15.53
C ASN A 107 -11.97 22.20 -15.53
N VAL A 108 -10.94 22.89 -16.04
CA VAL A 108 -9.56 22.38 -16.05
C VAL A 108 -9.02 22.19 -14.64
N LYS A 109 -9.16 23.21 -13.79
CA LYS A 109 -8.75 23.13 -12.37
C LYS A 109 -9.50 22.02 -11.65
N ARG A 110 -10.81 21.90 -11.89
CA ARG A 110 -11.63 20.84 -11.31
C ARG A 110 -11.16 19.45 -11.77
N ASN A 111 -10.81 19.27 -13.04
CA ASN A 111 -10.28 17.99 -13.53
C ASN A 111 -8.95 17.62 -12.85
N ILE A 112 -8.04 18.58 -12.70
CA ILE A 112 -6.78 18.38 -11.98
C ILE A 112 -7.06 17.96 -10.53
N GLU A 113 -7.99 18.63 -9.85
CA GLU A 113 -8.39 18.31 -8.48
C GLU A 113 -9.02 16.92 -8.36
N LEU A 114 -9.96 16.56 -9.23
CA LEU A 114 -10.60 15.25 -9.25
C LEU A 114 -9.58 14.12 -9.43
N CYS A 115 -8.63 14.28 -10.37
CA CYS A 115 -7.56 13.32 -10.58
C CYS A 115 -6.60 13.25 -9.38
N LYS A 116 -6.32 14.37 -8.71
CA LYS A 116 -5.51 14.39 -7.49
C LYS A 116 -6.22 13.65 -6.34
N LEU A 117 -7.51 13.91 -6.13
CA LEU A 117 -8.33 13.23 -5.11
C LEU A 117 -8.44 11.72 -5.37
N ASP A 118 -8.50 11.28 -6.63
CA ASP A 118 -8.41 9.85 -6.99
C ASP A 118 -7.04 9.28 -6.59
N TRP A 119 -5.96 9.92 -7.02
CA TRP A 119 -4.61 9.46 -6.72
C TRP A 119 -4.31 9.38 -5.21
N ASP A 120 -4.71 10.42 -4.45
CA ASP A 120 -4.45 10.54 -3.02
C ASP A 120 -5.33 9.61 -2.16
N SER A 121 -6.27 8.89 -2.78
CA SER A 121 -7.04 7.82 -2.14
C SER A 121 -6.30 6.47 -2.06
N PHE A 122 -5.15 6.34 -2.74
CA PHE A 122 -4.34 5.12 -2.75
C PHE A 122 -3.10 5.27 -1.86
N GLU A 123 -2.78 4.23 -1.08
CA GLU A 123 -1.61 4.20 -0.17
C GLU A 123 -0.25 4.46 -0.83
N THR A 124 -0.17 4.36 -2.17
CA THR A 124 1.03 4.65 -2.95
C THR A 124 1.23 6.14 -3.23
N SER A 125 0.21 6.98 -2.99
CA SER A 125 0.36 8.44 -3.05
C SER A 125 1.15 8.94 -1.84
N TRP A 126 1.98 9.96 -2.08
CA TRP A 126 2.68 10.69 -1.01
C TRP A 126 1.71 11.46 -0.11
N ASP A 127 0.60 11.91 -0.67
CA ASP A 127 -0.43 12.70 0.04
C ASP A 127 -1.55 11.79 0.61
N PHE A 128 -1.38 10.46 0.60
CA PHE A 128 -2.35 9.54 1.18
C PHE A 128 -2.48 9.75 2.70
N LYS A 129 -3.70 10.05 3.14
CA LYS A 129 -4.01 10.38 4.53
C LYS A 129 -4.63 9.22 5.30
N ARG A 130 -5.68 8.62 4.74
CA ARG A 130 -6.52 7.62 5.41
C ARG A 130 -7.30 6.84 4.35
N HIS A 131 -7.61 5.59 4.65
CA HIS A 131 -8.38 4.75 3.73
C HIS A 131 -9.80 5.33 3.48
N PRO A 132 -10.29 5.36 2.22
CA PRO A 132 -11.59 5.95 1.89
C PRO A 132 -12.76 5.37 2.69
N LEU A 133 -12.81 4.05 2.89
CA LEU A 133 -13.85 3.36 3.68
C LEU A 133 -13.85 3.70 5.18
N ILE A 134 -12.94 4.56 5.63
CA ILE A 134 -12.94 5.15 6.99
C ILE A 134 -13.23 6.64 6.89
N SER A 135 -12.66 7.33 5.90
CA SER A 135 -12.89 8.76 5.66
C SER A 135 -14.38 9.08 5.49
N VAL A 136 -15.13 8.22 4.78
CA VAL A 136 -16.58 8.37 4.57
C VAL A 136 -17.36 8.46 5.88
N ILE A 137 -16.92 7.79 6.95
CA ILE A 137 -17.58 7.84 8.26
C ILE A 137 -17.56 9.28 8.80
N SER A 138 -16.39 9.91 8.74
CA SER A 138 -16.19 11.26 9.26
C SER A 138 -16.84 12.35 8.40
N GLN A 139 -16.98 12.09 7.09
CA GLN A 139 -17.59 13.00 6.12
C GLN A 139 -19.12 12.93 6.14
N ASN A 140 -19.69 11.78 6.51
CA ASN A 140 -21.12 11.51 6.52
C ASN A 140 -21.64 11.26 7.93
N ARG A 141 -21.29 12.12 8.90
CA ARG A 141 -21.62 11.89 10.32
C ARG A 141 -23.10 11.66 10.60
N THR A 142 -23.99 12.29 9.82
CA THR A 142 -25.45 12.12 9.94
C THR A 142 -25.95 10.74 9.51
N LEU A 143 -25.16 9.99 8.72
CA LEU A 143 -25.46 8.60 8.37
C LEU A 143 -24.89 7.63 9.43
N PHE A 144 -23.80 8.02 10.10
CA PHE A 144 -23.06 7.20 11.06
C PHE A 144 -23.14 7.76 12.48
N ASP A 145 -24.36 7.97 12.97
CA ASP A 145 -24.62 8.58 14.29
C ASP A 145 -24.17 7.65 15.45
N ASP A 146 -24.25 6.32 15.28
CA ASP A 146 -23.76 5.32 16.25
C ASP A 146 -22.41 4.75 15.83
N ILE A 147 -21.34 5.32 16.39
CA ILE A 147 -19.95 4.86 16.15
C ILE A 147 -19.70 3.42 16.65
N THR A 148 -20.63 2.83 17.40
CA THR A 148 -20.52 1.44 17.89
C THR A 148 -21.16 0.42 16.95
N ASP A 149 -21.79 0.86 15.86
CA ASP A 149 -22.57 0.03 14.93
C ASP A 149 -22.52 0.55 13.49
N ILE A 150 -21.31 0.66 12.92
CA ILE A 150 -21.11 1.11 11.54
C ILE A 150 -21.09 -0.09 10.61
N ASP A 151 -21.94 -0.09 9.59
CA ASP A 151 -21.94 -1.10 8.52
C ASP A 151 -20.91 -0.72 7.44
N LEU A 152 -19.95 -1.61 7.21
CA LEU A 152 -18.93 -1.45 6.17
C LEU A 152 -19.54 -1.48 4.77
N ALA A 153 -20.67 -2.17 4.55
CA ALA A 153 -21.36 -2.17 3.27
C ALA A 153 -21.93 -0.78 2.93
N GLU A 154 -22.42 -0.05 3.93
CA GLU A 154 -22.87 1.34 3.78
C GLU A 154 -21.69 2.28 3.52
N CYS A 155 -20.56 2.08 4.23
CA CYS A 155 -19.32 2.80 3.95
C CYS A 155 -18.86 2.60 2.50
N TYR A 156 -18.92 1.37 2.00
CA TYR A 156 -18.61 1.06 0.60
C TYR A 156 -19.58 1.73 -0.38
N THR A 157 -20.88 1.75 -0.06
CA THR A 157 -21.89 2.42 -0.90
C THR A 157 -21.63 3.93 -0.98
N CYS A 158 -21.25 4.57 0.12
CA CYS A 158 -20.87 5.99 0.13
C CYS A 158 -19.64 6.23 -0.77
N TRP A 159 -18.60 5.39 -0.62
CA TRP A 159 -17.40 5.47 -1.45
C TRP A 159 -17.68 5.22 -2.94
N GLU A 160 -18.55 4.28 -3.26
CA GLU A 160 -18.99 3.99 -4.63
C GLU A 160 -19.69 5.20 -5.25
N ASN A 161 -20.57 5.87 -4.50
CA ASN A 161 -21.22 7.10 -4.94
C ASN A 161 -20.20 8.22 -5.19
N GLU A 162 -19.26 8.44 -4.27
CA GLU A 162 -18.19 9.44 -4.44
C GLU A 162 -17.34 9.17 -5.69
N CYS A 163 -16.96 7.91 -5.94
CA CYS A 163 -16.23 7.52 -7.12
C CYS A 163 -17.03 7.75 -8.41
N ASN A 164 -18.32 7.40 -8.41
CA ASN A 164 -19.20 7.58 -9.56
C ASN A 164 -19.45 9.06 -9.86
N GLU A 165 -19.65 9.89 -8.84
CA GLU A 165 -19.77 11.34 -8.99
C GLU A 165 -18.50 11.95 -9.57
N ARG A 166 -17.33 11.58 -9.02
CA ARG A 166 -16.02 12.00 -9.55
C ARG A 166 -15.84 11.60 -11.01
N PHE A 167 -16.17 10.35 -11.35
CA PHE A 167 -16.08 9.81 -12.70
C PHE A 167 -16.98 10.59 -13.68
N ASN A 168 -18.25 10.77 -13.33
CA ASN A 168 -19.23 11.45 -14.17
C ASN A 168 -18.88 12.94 -14.34
N GLN A 169 -18.40 13.59 -13.28
CA GLN A 169 -17.98 14.99 -13.33
C GLN A 169 -16.74 15.18 -14.21
N LEU A 170 -15.73 14.31 -14.10
CA LEU A 170 -14.55 14.37 -14.95
C LEU A 170 -14.95 14.20 -16.42
N ARG A 171 -15.75 13.17 -16.72
CA ARG A 171 -16.27 12.93 -18.07
C ARG A 171 -17.03 14.13 -18.62
N ALA A 172 -17.99 14.67 -17.88
CA ALA A 172 -18.79 15.82 -18.33
C ALA A 172 -17.91 17.05 -18.62
N ASN A 173 -16.88 17.29 -17.79
CA ASN A 173 -15.93 18.36 -18.02
C ASN A 173 -15.10 18.14 -19.29
N GLU A 174 -14.61 16.92 -19.53
CA GLU A 174 -13.85 16.57 -20.73
C GLU A 174 -14.71 16.68 -22.00
N GLU A 175 -15.96 16.22 -21.95
CA GLU A 175 -16.92 16.34 -23.06
C GLU A 175 -17.23 17.81 -23.39
N GLU A 176 -17.42 18.65 -22.37
CA GLU A 176 -17.65 20.09 -22.56
C GLU A 176 -16.41 20.79 -23.13
N LEU A 177 -15.21 20.45 -22.64
CA LEU A 177 -13.96 20.97 -23.21
C LEU A 177 -13.81 20.55 -24.67
N ASN A 178 -14.08 19.28 -25.00
CA ASN A 178 -14.06 18.80 -26.37
C ASN A 178 -15.06 19.55 -27.24
N ARG A 179 -16.30 19.76 -26.78
CA ARG A 179 -17.32 20.53 -27.51
C ARG A 179 -16.83 21.94 -27.83
N ILE A 180 -16.29 22.65 -26.84
CA ILE A 180 -15.75 24.02 -27.01
C ILE A 180 -14.65 24.03 -28.07
N PHE A 181 -13.67 23.13 -28.00
CA PHE A 181 -12.58 23.11 -28.98
C PHE A 181 -13.04 22.65 -30.36
N ILE A 182 -13.94 21.68 -30.48
CA ILE A 182 -14.50 21.27 -31.77
C ILE A 182 -15.20 22.47 -32.43
N ASP A 183 -15.95 23.26 -31.66
CA ASP A 183 -16.62 24.46 -32.16
C ASP A 183 -15.64 25.56 -32.62
N ILE A 184 -14.61 25.85 -31.82
CA ILE A 184 -13.59 26.87 -32.16
C ILE A 184 -12.87 26.55 -33.47
N TYR A 185 -12.62 25.27 -33.75
CA TYR A 185 -11.85 24.82 -34.91
C TYR A 185 -12.74 24.40 -36.09
N GLY A 186 -14.06 24.37 -35.93
CA GLY A 186 -15.01 24.03 -37.00
C GLY A 186 -14.92 22.57 -37.44
N LEU A 187 -14.76 21.64 -36.49
CA LEU A 187 -14.55 20.20 -36.74
C LEU A 187 -15.75 19.33 -36.40
N GLN A 188 -16.96 19.88 -36.35
CA GLN A 188 -18.18 19.18 -35.93
C GLN A 188 -18.53 17.98 -36.85
N ASP A 189 -18.13 18.03 -38.12
CA ASP A 189 -18.37 16.95 -39.08
C ASP A 189 -17.36 15.78 -38.92
N GLU A 190 -16.24 16.02 -38.24
CA GLU A 190 -15.11 15.06 -38.13
C GLU A 190 -14.98 14.47 -36.72
N LEU A 191 -15.37 15.23 -35.69
CA LEU A 191 -15.16 14.89 -34.29
C LEU A 191 -16.43 15.05 -33.48
N THR A 192 -16.58 14.18 -32.49
CA THR A 192 -17.70 14.23 -31.54
C THR A 192 -17.16 14.47 -30.12
N PRO A 193 -17.88 15.20 -29.25
CA PRO A 193 -17.37 15.58 -27.93
C PRO A 193 -17.29 14.43 -26.92
N GLU A 194 -18.05 13.35 -27.13
CA GLU A 194 -18.29 12.28 -26.15
C GLU A 194 -17.00 11.55 -25.74
N VAL A 195 -16.86 11.23 -24.46
CA VAL A 195 -15.73 10.46 -23.93
C VAL A 195 -16.22 9.07 -23.56
N GLU A 196 -15.52 8.04 -24.04
CA GLU A 196 -15.84 6.66 -23.72
C GLU A 196 -15.48 6.35 -22.26
N ASP A 197 -16.28 5.52 -21.58
CA ASP A 197 -16.06 5.16 -20.17
C ASP A 197 -14.65 4.61 -19.88
N LYS A 198 -14.05 3.92 -20.85
CA LYS A 198 -12.69 3.35 -20.76
C LYS A 198 -11.56 4.39 -20.80
N ASP A 199 -11.85 5.58 -21.30
CA ASP A 199 -10.87 6.65 -21.52
C ASP A 199 -10.89 7.67 -20.35
N VAL A 200 -11.91 7.62 -19.48
CA VAL A 200 -11.97 8.40 -18.24
C VAL A 200 -10.94 7.88 -17.25
N THR A 201 -10.04 8.75 -16.79
CA THR A 201 -8.81 8.33 -16.09
C THR A 201 -8.97 8.04 -14.59
N VAL A 202 -10.05 8.52 -13.96
CA VAL A 202 -10.35 8.24 -12.54
C VAL A 202 -11.07 6.91 -12.37
N ARG A 203 -10.82 6.23 -11.26
CA ARG A 203 -11.34 4.88 -11.05
C ARG A 203 -12.74 4.90 -10.45
N LYS A 204 -13.59 4.00 -10.92
CA LYS A 204 -14.81 3.59 -10.19
C LYS A 204 -14.42 2.70 -9.01
N ALA A 205 -15.31 2.62 -8.02
CA ALA A 205 -15.16 1.70 -6.90
C ALA A 205 -15.15 0.25 -7.41
N ASP A 206 -14.33 -0.58 -6.77
CA ASP A 206 -14.26 -2.02 -7.03
C ASP A 206 -14.17 -2.72 -5.69
N LEU A 207 -15.23 -3.44 -5.34
CA LEU A 207 -15.38 -4.05 -4.01
C LEU A 207 -14.18 -4.90 -3.61
N GLN A 208 -13.68 -5.75 -4.52
CA GLN A 208 -12.58 -6.65 -4.19
C GLN A 208 -11.27 -5.86 -4.00
N ARG A 209 -10.94 -4.93 -4.90
CA ARG A 209 -9.76 -4.07 -4.81
C ARG A 209 -9.80 -3.22 -3.54
N ASP A 210 -10.92 -2.59 -3.25
CA ASP A 210 -11.07 -1.62 -2.17
C ASP A 210 -11.09 -2.31 -0.79
N ILE A 211 -11.59 -3.56 -0.71
CA ILE A 211 -11.45 -4.38 0.51
C ILE A 211 -10.01 -4.87 0.68
N LYS A 212 -9.31 -5.24 -0.39
CA LYS A 212 -7.89 -5.62 -0.30
C LYS A 212 -7.02 -4.44 0.14
N SER A 213 -7.29 -3.23 -0.34
CA SER A 213 -6.60 -2.02 0.14
C SER A 213 -6.98 -1.68 1.58
N LEU A 214 -8.22 -1.92 2.02
CA LEU A 214 -8.60 -1.75 3.43
C LEU A 214 -7.79 -2.68 4.34
N VAL A 215 -7.62 -3.95 3.94
CA VAL A 215 -6.80 -4.91 4.68
C VAL A 215 -5.33 -4.47 4.71
N SER A 216 -4.78 -3.95 3.59
CA SER A 216 -3.44 -3.37 3.54
C SER A 216 -3.29 -2.20 4.51
N TYR A 217 -4.26 -1.28 4.54
CA TYR A 217 -4.25 -0.13 5.43
C TYR A 217 -4.31 -0.55 6.89
N ALA A 218 -5.15 -1.54 7.23
CA ALA A 218 -5.22 -2.13 8.56
C ALA A 218 -3.86 -2.71 8.97
N VAL A 219 -3.19 -3.49 8.11
CA VAL A 219 -1.81 -3.97 8.34
C VAL A 219 -0.83 -2.82 8.51
N GLY A 220 -1.01 -1.71 7.78
CA GLY A 220 -0.28 -0.46 8.01
C GLY A 220 -0.48 0.12 9.40
N CYS A 221 -1.70 0.11 9.94
CA CYS A 221 -1.97 0.46 11.34
C CYS A 221 -1.33 -0.52 12.31
N MET A 222 -1.32 -1.83 11.99
CA MET A 222 -0.64 -2.84 12.81
C MET A 222 0.84 -2.55 12.96
N PHE A 223 1.53 -2.13 11.90
CA PHE A 223 2.95 -1.77 11.98
C PHE A 223 3.22 -0.33 12.44
N GLY A 224 2.18 0.46 12.73
CA GLY A 224 2.32 1.89 13.04
C GLY A 224 2.76 2.74 11.85
N ARG A 225 2.72 2.21 10.61
CA ARG A 225 2.93 2.99 9.38
C ARG A 225 1.83 4.04 9.21
N TYR A 226 0.61 3.68 9.59
CA TYR A 226 -0.54 4.58 9.69
C TYR A 226 -1.12 4.53 11.11
N SER A 227 -1.96 5.50 11.46
CA SER A 227 -2.70 5.53 12.72
C SER A 227 -4.17 5.87 12.46
N LEU A 228 -5.07 5.39 13.32
CA LEU A 228 -6.47 5.84 13.32
C LEU A 228 -6.61 7.23 13.96
N ASP A 229 -5.60 7.63 14.74
CA ASP A 229 -5.59 8.86 15.52
C ASP A 229 -4.99 10.06 14.76
N GLU A 230 -4.21 9.80 13.71
CA GLU A 230 -3.51 10.82 12.91
C GLU A 230 -3.69 10.57 11.40
N GLU A 231 -3.68 11.64 10.61
CA GLU A 231 -3.71 11.54 9.14
C GLU A 231 -2.30 11.42 8.58
N GLY A 232 -2.15 10.58 7.54
CA GLY A 232 -0.90 10.46 6.80
C GLY A 232 0.06 9.42 7.35
N LEU A 233 1.24 9.38 6.74
CA LEU A 233 2.30 8.44 7.07
C LEU A 233 2.89 8.77 8.45
N VAL A 234 2.83 7.81 9.37
CA VAL A 234 3.33 7.95 10.75
C VAL A 234 4.76 7.43 10.84
N LEU A 235 4.99 6.11 10.71
CA LEU A 235 6.33 5.51 10.72
C LEU A 235 6.85 5.12 9.32
N ALA A 236 8.08 5.55 8.99
CA ALA A 236 8.74 5.30 7.72
C ALA A 236 10.29 5.33 7.80
N GLY A 237 10.88 4.86 8.91
CA GLY A 237 12.34 4.68 9.04
C GLY A 237 12.89 5.16 10.38
N GLN A 238 12.11 5.96 11.11
CA GLN A 238 12.45 6.41 12.45
C GLN A 238 12.21 5.30 13.50
N PRO A 239 12.90 5.36 14.65
CA PRO A 239 12.63 4.46 15.77
C PRO A 239 11.17 4.48 16.20
N PHE A 240 10.65 3.33 16.66
CA PHE A 240 9.26 3.22 17.11
C PHE A 240 8.94 4.23 18.23
N GLU A 241 9.87 4.37 19.19
CA GLU A 241 9.81 5.27 20.35
C GLU A 241 9.87 6.77 19.98
N ALA A 242 10.22 7.09 18.74
CA ALA A 242 10.12 8.46 18.24
C ALA A 242 8.67 8.95 18.30
N HIS A 243 7.70 8.05 18.09
CA HIS A 243 6.29 8.39 17.99
C HIS A 243 5.41 7.63 19.00
N PHE A 244 5.52 6.29 19.06
CA PHE A 244 4.72 5.45 19.95
C PHE A 244 5.49 5.02 21.20
N PHE A 245 4.80 4.84 22.31
CA PHE A 245 5.40 4.25 23.51
C PHE A 245 4.38 3.43 24.29
N GLU A 246 4.86 2.34 24.88
CA GLU A 246 4.07 1.43 25.69
C GLU A 246 4.17 1.84 27.17
N ALA A 247 3.04 1.89 27.87
CA ALA A 247 3.03 2.10 29.31
C ALA A 247 3.60 0.86 30.03
N SER A 248 4.85 0.97 30.52
CA SER A 248 5.56 -0.13 31.17
C SER A 248 5.37 -0.22 32.70
N ALA A 249 4.73 0.78 33.31
CA ALA A 249 4.36 0.80 34.73
C ALA A 249 3.17 1.73 34.99
N PRO A 250 2.34 1.50 36.02
CA PRO A 250 1.35 2.47 36.46
C PRO A 250 2.10 3.66 37.09
N VAL A 251 2.13 4.80 36.41
CA VAL A 251 2.89 5.97 36.91
C VAL A 251 2.02 6.81 37.85
N CYS A 252 2.39 6.85 39.14
CA CYS A 252 1.78 7.71 40.16
C CYS A 252 2.69 8.91 40.53
N GLY A 253 2.94 9.88 39.62
CA GLY A 253 3.75 11.11 39.85
C GLY A 253 5.24 10.86 40.21
N THR A 254 6.24 11.71 39.99
CA THR A 254 6.40 13.15 39.66
C THR A 254 7.59 13.36 38.67
N GLY A 255 7.56 12.75 37.48
CA GLY A 255 8.53 13.00 36.41
C GLY A 255 7.94 12.66 35.03
N PHE A 256 8.15 13.53 34.02
CA PHE A 256 7.44 13.59 32.72
C PHE A 256 7.41 12.28 31.90
N ALA A 257 6.37 11.97 31.08
CA ALA A 257 5.30 12.82 30.50
C ALA A 257 3.89 12.20 30.59
N GLY A 258 2.76 12.92 30.78
CA GLY A 258 2.48 14.36 30.97
C GLY A 258 1.23 14.61 31.87
N ALA A 259 1.38 15.54 32.82
CA ALA A 259 0.44 16.03 33.85
C ALA A 259 -0.08 15.07 34.94
N SER A 260 -0.28 15.63 36.14
CA SER A 260 -0.59 14.96 37.42
C SER A 260 -1.98 14.29 37.43
N GLY A 261 -2.03 12.97 37.59
CA GLY A 261 -3.23 12.23 37.99
C GLY A 261 -3.74 11.15 37.03
N ALA A 262 -3.09 10.93 35.88
CA ALA A 262 -3.50 9.89 34.94
C ALA A 262 -2.89 8.52 35.31
N SER A 263 -3.73 7.58 35.78
CA SER A 263 -3.39 6.16 35.86
C SER A 263 -3.40 5.57 34.45
N VAL A 264 -2.25 5.16 33.93
CA VAL A 264 -2.12 4.48 32.63
C VAL A 264 -2.17 2.95 32.84
N PRO A 265 -3.07 2.20 32.18
CA PRO A 265 -3.05 0.74 32.22
C PRO A 265 -1.78 0.22 31.54
N ILE A 266 -1.13 -0.77 32.15
CA ILE A 266 0.07 -1.41 31.59
C ILE A 266 -0.30 -2.12 30.28
N GLY A 267 0.54 -2.00 29.25
CA GLY A 267 0.35 -2.64 27.95
C GLY A 267 -0.49 -1.83 26.95
N GLU A 268 -0.94 -0.63 27.32
CA GLU A 268 -1.57 0.32 26.42
C GLU A 268 -0.53 1.21 25.73
N PHE A 269 -0.80 1.56 24.48
CA PHE A 269 0.10 2.41 23.69
C PHE A 269 -0.39 3.85 23.68
N TYR A 270 0.59 4.74 23.64
CA TYR A 270 0.39 6.17 23.60
C TYR A 270 1.25 6.77 22.49
N TYR A 271 0.83 7.91 21.95
CA TYR A 271 1.56 8.67 20.95
C TYR A 271 1.75 10.12 21.40
N LYS A 272 2.82 10.75 20.89
CA LYS A 272 3.18 12.13 21.21
C LYS A 272 2.46 13.10 20.28
N THR A 273 1.88 14.15 20.84
CA THR A 273 1.32 15.29 20.12
C THR A 273 1.92 16.60 20.64
N ASP A 274 1.71 17.70 19.93
CA ASP A 274 2.11 19.05 20.40
C ASP A 274 1.44 19.42 21.74
N GLU A 275 0.28 18.82 22.03
CA GLU A 275 -0.51 19.04 23.25
C GLU A 275 -0.14 18.07 24.39
N GLY A 276 0.79 17.13 24.17
CA GLY A 276 1.24 16.16 25.15
C GLY A 276 1.16 14.72 24.66
N VAL A 277 0.47 13.87 25.42
CA VAL A 277 0.42 12.42 25.20
C VAL A 277 -1.04 12.00 25.08
N LYS A 278 -1.36 11.26 24.01
CA LYS A 278 -2.70 10.70 23.80
C LYS A 278 -2.62 9.18 23.71
N LYS A 279 -3.66 8.50 24.22
CA LYS A 279 -3.79 7.04 24.11
C LYS A 279 -4.07 6.68 22.65
N CYS A 280 -3.42 5.64 22.13
CA CYS A 280 -3.73 5.10 20.81
C CYS A 280 -5.13 4.48 20.83
N THR A 281 -5.92 4.75 19.80
CA THR A 281 -7.20 4.08 19.59
C THR A 281 -6.97 2.62 19.18
N TYR A 282 -5.91 2.36 18.41
CA TYR A 282 -5.45 1.02 18.05
C TYR A 282 -3.96 0.87 18.35
N ASN A 283 -3.60 -0.17 19.11
CA ASN A 283 -2.22 -0.39 19.52
C ASN A 283 -1.39 -0.96 18.36
N PRO A 284 -0.33 -0.26 17.89
CA PRO A 284 0.59 -0.82 16.92
C PRO A 284 1.46 -1.91 17.56
N ASP A 285 1.95 -2.81 16.72
CA ASP A 285 2.83 -3.89 17.10
C ASP A 285 4.21 -3.35 17.50
N LYS A 286 4.69 -3.74 18.67
CA LYS A 286 5.91 -3.16 19.27
C LYS A 286 7.19 -3.71 18.66
N ASP A 287 7.27 -5.02 18.44
CA ASP A 287 8.52 -5.67 18.04
C ASP A 287 8.69 -5.81 16.53
N ASN A 288 7.68 -5.33 15.77
CA ASN A 288 7.62 -5.29 14.32
C ASN A 288 7.41 -6.68 13.68
N ILE A 289 6.85 -7.64 14.40
CA ILE A 289 6.70 -9.02 13.95
C ILE A 289 5.25 -9.48 14.14
N ILE A 290 4.53 -9.65 13.04
CA ILE A 290 3.14 -10.12 13.07
C ILE A 290 3.08 -11.54 12.51
N PRO A 291 2.81 -12.57 13.33
CA PRO A 291 2.73 -13.94 12.86
C PRO A 291 1.49 -14.16 12.00
N ILE A 292 1.64 -14.93 10.91
CA ILE A 292 0.54 -15.42 10.09
C ILE A 292 0.42 -16.91 10.32
N CYS A 293 -0.59 -17.31 11.08
CA CYS A 293 -0.78 -18.70 11.46
C CYS A 293 -1.93 -19.34 10.70
N ASP A 294 -1.82 -20.63 10.43
CA ASP A 294 -2.90 -21.43 9.85
C ASP A 294 -3.93 -21.88 10.88
N GLU A 295 -3.58 -21.84 12.16
CA GLU A 295 -4.48 -21.97 13.32
C GLU A 295 -4.11 -20.88 14.35
N GLU A 296 -4.93 -20.65 15.37
CA GLU A 296 -4.69 -19.60 16.38
C GLU A 296 -3.58 -20.00 17.36
N TYR A 297 -2.31 -19.78 16.95
CA TYR A 297 -1.13 -20.08 17.75
C TYR A 297 -0.76 -18.96 18.73
N PHE A 298 -1.00 -17.72 18.31
CA PHE A 298 -0.67 -16.51 19.05
C PHE A 298 -1.94 -15.67 19.25
N SER A 299 -2.07 -15.06 20.42
CA SER A 299 -3.21 -14.20 20.75
C SER A 299 -3.26 -12.94 19.88
N ASP A 300 -2.11 -12.52 19.37
CA ASP A 300 -1.87 -11.33 18.56
C ASP A 300 -1.50 -11.68 17.10
N ASP A 301 -1.96 -12.83 16.60
CA ASP A 301 -1.80 -13.13 15.17
C ASP A 301 -2.49 -12.10 14.27
N ILE A 302 -2.13 -12.10 12.98
CA ILE A 302 -2.64 -11.13 12.02
C ILE A 302 -4.17 -11.07 11.93
N VAL A 303 -4.87 -12.20 12.12
CA VAL A 303 -6.32 -12.27 12.01
C VAL A 303 -6.95 -11.72 13.28
N SER A 304 -6.44 -12.06 14.46
CA SER A 304 -6.86 -11.47 15.74
C SER A 304 -6.68 -9.96 15.73
N ARG A 305 -5.50 -9.48 15.30
CA ARG A 305 -5.21 -8.05 15.14
C ARG A 305 -6.15 -7.38 14.15
N PHE A 306 -6.47 -8.05 13.03
CA PHE A 306 -7.40 -7.51 12.03
C PHE A 306 -8.83 -7.44 12.54
N CYS A 307 -9.33 -8.49 13.21
CA CYS A 307 -10.66 -8.50 13.81
C CYS A 307 -10.80 -7.39 14.88
N GLU A 308 -9.79 -7.20 15.73
CA GLU A 308 -9.78 -6.12 16.71
C GLU A 308 -9.76 -4.74 16.03
N TRP A 309 -9.00 -4.59 14.95
CA TRP A 309 -8.99 -3.36 14.16
C TRP A 309 -10.37 -3.05 13.55
N VAL A 310 -11.02 -4.05 12.95
CA VAL A 310 -12.38 -3.92 12.40
C VAL A 310 -13.37 -3.55 13.50
N LYS A 311 -13.28 -4.18 14.67
CA LYS A 311 -14.11 -3.88 15.85
C LYS A 311 -13.93 -2.42 16.30
N ILE A 312 -12.70 -1.93 16.33
CA ILE A 312 -12.40 -0.56 16.76
C ILE A 312 -12.88 0.48 15.74
N VAL A 313 -12.71 0.22 14.45
CA VAL A 313 -13.06 1.17 13.39
C VAL A 313 -14.57 1.25 13.18
N TYR A 314 -15.24 0.09 13.14
CA TYR A 314 -16.64 -0.02 12.74
C TYR A 314 -17.59 -0.34 13.90
N GLY A 315 -17.06 -0.68 15.07
CA GLY A 315 -17.86 -1.00 16.25
C GLY A 315 -18.05 -2.50 16.50
N GLU A 316 -18.36 -2.82 17.75
CA GLU A 316 -18.50 -4.22 18.20
C GLU A 316 -19.81 -4.86 17.73
N LYS A 317 -20.89 -4.08 17.61
CA LYS A 317 -22.21 -4.61 17.22
C LYS A 317 -22.23 -5.11 15.79
N SER A 318 -21.55 -4.42 14.88
CA SER A 318 -21.49 -4.74 13.45
C SER A 318 -20.33 -5.69 13.08
N LEU A 319 -19.49 -6.09 14.04
CA LEU A 319 -18.26 -6.84 13.80
C LEU A 319 -18.46 -8.08 12.93
N GLU A 320 -19.39 -8.98 13.29
CA GLU A 320 -19.59 -10.22 12.54
C GLU A 320 -20.13 -9.96 11.12
N THR A 321 -21.05 -9.01 10.96
CA THR A 321 -21.57 -8.58 9.65
C THR A 321 -20.45 -8.02 8.77
N ASN A 322 -19.57 -7.19 9.35
CA ASN A 322 -18.44 -6.59 8.63
C ASN A 322 -17.40 -7.63 8.24
N LEU A 323 -17.09 -8.60 9.12
CA LEU A 323 -16.21 -9.72 8.79
C LEU A 323 -16.79 -10.58 7.67
N ASP A 324 -18.10 -10.84 7.68
CA ASP A 324 -18.79 -11.55 6.59
C ASP A 324 -18.72 -10.80 5.27
N PHE A 325 -18.90 -9.47 5.29
CA PHE A 325 -18.78 -8.62 4.11
C PHE A 325 -17.35 -8.67 3.53
N ILE A 326 -16.33 -8.51 4.38
CA ILE A 326 -14.91 -8.59 3.99
C ILE A 326 -14.61 -9.98 3.41
N ALA A 327 -15.01 -11.06 4.08
CA ALA A 327 -14.77 -12.42 3.62
C ALA A 327 -15.38 -12.68 2.24
N LYS A 328 -16.62 -12.23 2.00
CA LYS A 328 -17.28 -12.36 0.69
C LYS A 328 -16.51 -11.62 -0.41
N ALA A 329 -16.02 -10.42 -0.13
CA ALA A 329 -15.25 -9.62 -1.09
C ALA A 329 -13.87 -10.23 -1.40
N LEU A 330 -13.20 -10.82 -0.41
CA LEU A 330 -11.92 -11.51 -0.61
C LEU A 330 -12.08 -12.76 -1.47
N GLY A 331 -13.18 -13.52 -1.30
CA GLY A 331 -13.54 -14.65 -2.15
C GLY A 331 -12.72 -15.92 -1.91
N ASN A 332 -11.91 -15.96 -0.85
CA ASN A 332 -11.16 -17.15 -0.44
C ASN A 332 -12.12 -18.25 0.07
N LYS A 333 -11.64 -19.50 0.07
CA LYS A 333 -12.40 -20.63 0.64
C LYS A 333 -12.34 -20.60 2.17
N GLY A 334 -13.41 -21.00 2.83
CA GLY A 334 -13.49 -21.16 4.28
C GLY A 334 -14.93 -21.42 4.72
N ASN A 335 -15.11 -21.97 5.92
CA ASN A 335 -16.44 -22.23 6.50
C ASN A 335 -16.93 -21.04 7.35
N THR A 336 -16.01 -20.20 7.82
CA THR A 336 -16.29 -18.99 8.59
C THR A 336 -15.56 -17.80 7.97
N SER A 337 -16.03 -16.60 8.25
CA SER A 337 -15.41 -15.36 7.73
C SER A 337 -13.98 -15.18 8.20
N ARG A 338 -13.69 -15.57 9.44
CA ARG A 338 -12.32 -15.61 9.98
C ARG A 338 -11.44 -16.62 9.24
N GLU A 339 -11.96 -17.80 8.88
CA GLU A 339 -11.22 -18.78 8.09
C GLU A 339 -10.91 -18.27 6.66
N VAL A 340 -11.88 -17.60 6.03
CA VAL A 340 -11.71 -16.96 4.71
C VAL A 340 -10.62 -15.88 4.77
N ILE A 341 -10.68 -14.99 5.76
CA ILE A 341 -9.69 -13.92 5.98
C ILE A 341 -8.31 -14.51 6.28
N ARG A 342 -8.23 -15.55 7.12
CA ARG A 342 -6.98 -16.28 7.41
C ARG A 342 -6.36 -16.85 6.14
N ASN A 343 -7.17 -17.48 5.29
CA ASN A 343 -6.72 -18.02 4.02
C ASN A 343 -6.26 -16.93 3.04
N TYR A 344 -6.85 -15.73 3.06
CA TYR A 344 -6.35 -14.59 2.31
C TYR A 344 -4.96 -14.17 2.77
N PHE A 345 -4.73 -14.01 4.09
CA PHE A 345 -3.42 -13.65 4.62
C PHE A 345 -2.33 -14.69 4.33
N LEU A 346 -2.67 -15.97 4.40
CA LEU A 346 -1.72 -17.07 4.13
C LEU A 346 -1.26 -17.15 2.67
N ASN A 347 -2.16 -16.85 1.73
CA ASN A 347 -1.97 -17.23 0.33
C ASN A 347 -1.86 -16.03 -0.63
N ASP A 348 -2.64 -14.97 -0.41
CA ASP A 348 -2.87 -13.92 -1.41
C ASP A 348 -2.38 -12.53 -0.96
N PHE A 349 -2.48 -12.20 0.32
CA PHE A 349 -2.13 -10.87 0.85
C PHE A 349 -0.74 -10.42 0.41
N PHE A 350 0.30 -11.25 0.62
CA PHE A 350 1.67 -10.86 0.27
C PHE A 350 1.88 -10.70 -1.24
N LYS A 351 1.17 -11.49 -2.06
CA LYS A 351 1.21 -11.36 -3.52
C LYS A 351 0.58 -10.06 -3.96
N ASP A 352 -0.59 -9.73 -3.43
CA ASP A 352 -1.30 -8.48 -3.73
C ASP A 352 -0.49 -7.27 -3.26
N HIS A 353 0.09 -7.34 -2.06
CA HIS A 353 1.04 -6.35 -1.55
C HIS A 353 2.23 -6.16 -2.49
N CYS A 354 2.88 -7.24 -2.94
CA CYS A 354 3.97 -7.14 -3.92
C CYS A 354 3.55 -6.45 -5.23
N ASN A 355 2.32 -6.72 -5.70
CA ASN A 355 1.81 -6.12 -6.93
C ASN A 355 1.53 -4.61 -6.76
N THR A 356 0.97 -4.20 -5.62
CA THR A 356 0.78 -2.79 -5.28
C THR A 356 2.09 -2.02 -5.30
N TYR A 357 3.16 -2.60 -4.73
CA TYR A 357 4.49 -2.00 -4.70
C TYR A 357 5.37 -2.48 -5.88
N SER A 358 4.79 -2.60 -7.07
CA SER A 358 5.54 -2.95 -8.28
C SER A 358 5.82 -1.73 -9.14
N VAL A 359 7.04 -1.65 -9.66
CA VAL A 359 7.44 -0.59 -10.59
C VAL A 359 7.56 -1.22 -11.98
N THR A 360 6.78 -0.71 -12.93
CA THR A 360 6.79 -1.17 -14.33
C THR A 360 8.21 -1.19 -14.89
N GLY A 361 8.61 -2.33 -15.46
CA GLY A 361 9.97 -2.53 -16.00
C GLY A 361 11.08 -2.73 -14.94
N SER A 362 10.81 -2.44 -13.66
CA SER A 362 11.80 -2.50 -12.57
C SER A 362 11.49 -3.59 -11.53
N GLY A 363 10.32 -4.21 -11.57
CA GLY A 363 9.90 -5.31 -10.68
C GLY A 363 9.37 -4.85 -9.32
N LYS A 364 9.11 -5.81 -8.43
CA LYS A 364 8.45 -5.60 -7.12
C LYS A 364 9.40 -5.02 -6.06
N ARG A 365 8.88 -4.17 -5.17
CA ARG A 365 9.57 -3.49 -4.06
C ARG A 365 8.67 -3.46 -2.81
N PRO A 366 8.23 -4.61 -2.30
CA PRO A 366 7.30 -4.64 -1.17
C PRO A 366 7.94 -4.03 0.08
N ILE A 367 7.15 -3.25 0.82
CA ILE A 367 7.57 -2.62 2.09
C ILE A 367 7.36 -3.51 3.31
N TYR A 368 6.35 -4.38 3.31
CA TYR A 368 6.24 -5.52 4.21
C TYR A 368 7.00 -6.71 3.66
N TRP A 369 7.80 -7.37 4.50
CA TRP A 369 8.54 -8.58 4.14
C TRP A 369 7.97 -9.77 4.90
N LEU A 370 7.76 -10.86 4.17
CA LEU A 370 7.20 -12.10 4.71
C LEU A 370 8.33 -13.09 4.95
N PHE A 371 8.64 -13.38 6.20
CA PHE A 371 9.35 -14.59 6.58
C PHE A 371 8.46 -15.78 6.27
N ASP A 372 8.97 -16.75 5.50
CA ASP A 372 8.18 -17.87 4.99
C ASP A 372 9.00 -19.15 4.99
N SER A 373 8.70 -20.04 5.92
CA SER A 373 9.39 -21.34 6.02
C SER A 373 9.11 -22.28 4.84
N GLY A 374 8.00 -22.09 4.11
CA GLY A 374 7.71 -22.86 2.91
C GLY A 374 6.25 -23.27 2.73
N LYS A 375 6.07 -24.31 1.91
CA LYS A 375 4.77 -24.72 1.37
C LYS A 375 3.89 -25.46 2.37
N GLN A 376 4.46 -25.95 3.47
CA GLN A 376 3.66 -26.57 4.53
C GLN A 376 3.05 -25.53 5.47
N ASN A 377 3.33 -24.23 5.25
CA ASN A 377 2.92 -23.14 6.13
C ASN A 377 3.37 -23.43 7.58
N GLY A 378 4.59 -23.95 7.77
CA GLY A 378 5.07 -24.26 9.12
C GLY A 378 5.20 -23.00 9.97
N PHE A 379 5.76 -21.95 9.39
CA PHE A 379 5.96 -20.64 9.99
C PHE A 379 5.89 -19.55 8.94
N LYS A 380 5.12 -18.50 9.22
CA LYS A 380 5.06 -17.25 8.47
C LYS A 380 4.96 -16.07 9.43
N ALA A 381 5.67 -14.98 9.13
CA ALA A 381 5.55 -13.73 9.87
C ALA A 381 5.83 -12.54 8.95
N LEU A 382 5.02 -11.48 9.07
CA LEU A 382 5.28 -10.22 8.40
C LEU A 382 6.10 -9.31 9.28
N ILE A 383 7.00 -8.56 8.65
CA ILE A 383 7.69 -7.42 9.25
C ILE A 383 7.54 -6.20 8.35
N TYR A 384 7.65 -5.00 8.91
CA TYR A 384 7.76 -3.77 8.13
C TYR A 384 9.24 -3.37 7.97
N MET A 385 9.71 -3.27 6.73
CA MET A 385 11.15 -3.08 6.46
C MET A 385 11.72 -1.81 7.08
N HIS A 386 10.94 -0.72 7.16
CA HIS A 386 11.39 0.55 7.73
C HIS A 386 11.56 0.52 9.26
N ARG A 387 11.17 -0.59 9.91
CA ARG A 387 11.37 -0.86 11.33
C ARG A 387 12.28 -2.06 11.57
N CYS A 388 12.89 -2.62 10.51
CA CYS A 388 13.80 -3.75 10.62
C CYS A 388 15.12 -3.27 11.22
N ASP A 389 15.58 -3.95 12.27
CA ASP A 389 16.85 -3.72 12.93
C ASP A 389 17.71 -5.00 12.91
N ALA A 390 18.95 -4.88 13.38
CA ALA A 390 19.92 -5.97 13.41
C ALA A 390 19.50 -7.18 14.29
N ASP A 391 18.53 -7.00 15.19
CA ASP A 391 18.03 -8.02 16.11
C ASP A 391 16.72 -8.65 15.65
N THR A 392 16.08 -8.12 14.60
CA THR A 392 14.77 -8.54 14.11
C THR A 392 14.73 -10.02 13.75
N VAL A 393 15.73 -10.52 13.01
CA VAL A 393 15.82 -11.95 12.65
C VAL A 393 15.96 -12.83 13.89
N GLY A 394 16.70 -12.36 14.90
CA GLY A 394 16.86 -13.04 16.19
C GLY A 394 15.52 -13.17 16.91
N ARG A 395 14.76 -12.07 17.01
CA ARG A 395 13.42 -12.06 17.63
C ARG A 395 12.43 -12.96 16.88
N VAL A 396 12.39 -12.90 15.55
CA VAL A 396 11.55 -13.80 14.72
C VAL A 396 11.85 -15.27 15.05
N ARG A 397 13.13 -15.61 15.26
CA ARG A 397 13.54 -16.97 15.61
C ARG A 397 13.09 -17.36 17.03
N THR A 398 13.50 -16.61 18.05
CA THR A 398 13.35 -17.02 19.46
C THR A 398 11.94 -16.81 19.97
N ASP A 399 11.31 -15.70 19.59
CA ASP A 399 10.08 -15.24 20.22
C ASP A 399 8.85 -15.75 19.47
N TYR A 400 9.02 -16.17 18.21
CA TYR A 400 7.94 -16.63 17.34
C TYR A 400 8.17 -18.04 16.79
N LEU A 401 9.25 -18.31 16.04
CA LEU A 401 9.46 -19.63 15.41
C LEU A 401 9.53 -20.77 16.44
N HIS A 402 10.31 -20.61 17.52
CA HIS A 402 10.39 -21.65 18.56
C HIS A 402 9.07 -21.86 19.29
N LYS A 403 8.28 -20.80 19.50
CA LYS A 403 6.94 -20.91 20.09
C LYS A 403 5.98 -21.64 19.14
N ALA A 404 6.02 -21.34 17.84
CA ALA A 404 5.24 -22.02 16.82
C ALA A 404 5.58 -23.52 16.76
N GLN A 405 6.88 -23.87 16.78
CA GLN A 405 7.33 -25.26 16.85
C GLN A 405 6.74 -25.98 18.07
N LYS A 406 6.85 -25.39 19.27
CA LYS A 406 6.31 -25.98 20.51
C LYS A 406 4.79 -26.15 20.47
N TYR A 407 4.07 -25.20 19.89
CA TYR A 407 2.62 -25.32 19.68
C TYR A 407 2.31 -26.53 18.79
N VAL A 408 2.94 -26.60 17.61
CA VAL A 408 2.70 -27.67 16.65
C VAL A 408 3.06 -29.05 17.22
N GLU A 409 4.13 -29.14 18.02
CA GLU A 409 4.47 -30.37 18.76
C GLU A 409 3.37 -30.79 19.74
N THR A 410 2.81 -29.83 20.49
CA THR A 410 1.73 -30.07 21.44
C THR A 410 0.42 -30.48 20.74
N ALA A 411 0.08 -29.81 19.63
CA ALA A 411 -1.08 -30.15 18.81
C ALA A 411 -0.93 -31.54 18.18
N MET A 412 0.27 -31.90 17.72
CA MET A 412 0.59 -33.23 17.20
C MET A 412 0.44 -34.31 18.26
N GLN A 413 0.94 -34.10 19.48
CA GLN A 413 0.75 -35.03 20.60
C GLN A 413 -0.73 -35.21 20.94
N SER A 414 -1.51 -34.12 20.92
CA SER A 414 -2.95 -34.16 21.18
C SER A 414 -3.70 -34.95 20.09
N ALA A 415 -3.36 -34.74 18.82
CA ALA A 415 -3.92 -35.50 17.71
C ALA A 415 -3.53 -36.99 17.79
N GLN A 416 -2.30 -37.31 18.18
CA GLN A 416 -1.87 -38.71 18.39
C GLN A 416 -2.66 -39.39 19.51
N TYR A 417 -2.88 -38.69 20.63
CA TYR A 417 -3.75 -39.18 21.70
C TYR A 417 -5.17 -39.46 21.20
N THR A 418 -5.73 -38.60 20.33
CA THR A 418 -7.03 -38.87 19.69
C THR A 418 -7.02 -40.13 18.82
N ILE A 419 -5.95 -40.40 18.07
CA ILE A 419 -5.84 -41.64 17.27
C ILE A 419 -5.91 -42.89 18.14
N ASP A 420 -5.21 -42.85 19.28
CA ASP A 420 -5.08 -43.98 20.20
C ASP A 420 -6.39 -44.24 20.96
N ASN A 421 -7.15 -43.20 21.28
CA ASN A 421 -8.34 -43.28 22.15
C ASN A 421 -9.69 -43.15 21.44
N ALA A 422 -9.74 -42.62 20.20
CA ALA A 422 -11.01 -42.45 19.50
C ALA A 422 -11.66 -43.81 19.18
N THR A 423 -12.98 -43.88 19.32
CA THR A 423 -13.77 -45.07 18.98
C THR A 423 -14.33 -44.99 17.55
N SER A 424 -14.46 -43.79 17.00
CA SER A 424 -14.98 -43.57 15.65
C SER A 424 -13.87 -43.60 14.58
N ALA A 425 -14.14 -44.27 13.46
CA ALA A 425 -13.21 -44.31 12.33
C ALA A 425 -13.01 -42.92 11.68
N SER A 426 -14.04 -42.06 11.72
CA SER A 426 -13.99 -40.70 11.18
C SER A 426 -13.03 -39.81 11.97
N GLU A 427 -13.10 -39.82 13.31
CA GLU A 427 -12.19 -39.05 14.16
C GLU A 427 -10.76 -39.54 14.01
N LYS A 428 -10.51 -40.86 14.00
CA LYS A 428 -9.17 -41.41 13.75
C LYS A 428 -8.60 -40.93 12.41
N SER A 429 -9.41 -40.91 11.36
CA SER A 429 -9.00 -40.42 10.04
C SER A 429 -8.62 -38.94 10.05
N LYS A 430 -9.44 -38.08 10.69
CA LYS A 430 -9.13 -36.64 10.84
C LYS A 430 -7.86 -36.42 11.65
N ALA A 431 -7.71 -37.09 12.79
CA ALA A 431 -6.53 -36.97 13.64
C ALA A 431 -5.25 -37.47 12.94
N THR A 432 -5.33 -38.56 12.16
CA THR A 432 -4.20 -39.07 11.34
C THR A 432 -3.75 -38.04 10.30
N LYS A 433 -4.69 -37.34 9.65
CA LYS A 433 -4.38 -36.25 8.72
C LYS A 433 -3.71 -35.07 9.44
N ALA A 434 -4.18 -34.71 10.62
CA ALA A 434 -3.57 -33.66 11.45
C ALA A 434 -2.13 -34.02 11.86
N VAL A 435 -1.88 -35.24 12.37
CA VAL A 435 -0.51 -35.70 12.68
C VAL A 435 0.40 -35.64 11.45
N THR A 436 -0.11 -36.06 10.29
CA THR A 436 0.65 -35.99 9.03
C THR A 436 0.98 -34.54 8.64
N LYS A 437 0.03 -33.61 8.80
CA LYS A 437 0.23 -32.17 8.58
C LYS A 437 1.31 -31.62 9.52
N TYR A 438 1.13 -31.80 10.83
CA TYR A 438 2.06 -31.27 11.84
C TYR A 438 3.47 -31.87 11.71
N THR A 439 3.60 -33.15 11.37
CA THR A 439 4.91 -33.78 11.09
C THR A 439 5.65 -33.08 9.96
N LYS A 440 4.95 -32.73 8.87
CA LYS A 440 5.53 -32.01 7.73
C LYS A 440 5.89 -30.57 8.08
N GLN A 441 5.02 -29.89 8.83
CA GLN A 441 5.26 -28.53 9.32
C GLN A 441 6.49 -28.47 10.23
N LEU A 442 6.64 -29.39 11.19
CA LEU A 442 7.81 -29.44 12.07
C LEU A 442 9.10 -29.75 11.30
N ALA A 443 9.05 -30.65 10.31
CA ALA A 443 10.21 -30.93 9.47
C ALA A 443 10.64 -29.69 8.66
N GLU A 444 9.69 -28.94 8.11
CA GLU A 444 9.94 -27.66 7.41
C GLU A 444 10.54 -26.61 8.37
N MET A 445 9.92 -26.41 9.54
CA MET A 445 10.39 -25.45 10.54
C MET A 445 11.78 -25.76 11.09
N ARG A 446 12.18 -27.03 11.20
CA ARG A 446 13.53 -27.41 11.68
C ARG A 446 14.62 -27.00 10.69
N ILE A 447 14.41 -27.26 9.41
CA ILE A 447 15.31 -26.82 8.34
C ILE A 447 15.39 -25.30 8.29
N TYR A 448 14.24 -24.65 8.46
CA TYR A 448 14.15 -23.20 8.49
C TYR A 448 14.85 -22.59 9.71
N ASP A 449 14.76 -23.22 10.89
CA ASP A 449 15.45 -22.76 12.12
C ASP A 449 16.98 -22.75 11.94
N GLU A 450 17.54 -23.72 11.23
CA GLU A 450 18.98 -23.74 10.94
C GLU A 450 19.40 -22.55 10.07
N ALA A 451 18.61 -22.21 9.04
CA ALA A 451 18.86 -21.07 8.16
C ALA A 451 18.71 -19.73 8.90
N ILE A 452 17.62 -19.56 9.67
CA ILE A 452 17.37 -18.32 10.40
C ILE A 452 18.39 -18.12 11.53
N ALA A 453 18.89 -19.19 12.17
CA ALA A 453 19.96 -19.12 13.15
C ALA A 453 21.25 -18.54 12.54
N HIS A 454 21.61 -18.97 11.33
CA HIS A 454 22.79 -18.48 10.63
C HIS A 454 22.69 -16.97 10.37
N VAL A 455 21.56 -16.49 9.87
CA VAL A 455 21.34 -15.06 9.59
C VAL A 455 21.20 -14.24 10.87
N ALA A 456 20.52 -14.75 11.90
CA ALA A 456 20.41 -14.08 13.20
C ALA A 456 21.78 -13.78 13.81
N ASN A 457 22.73 -14.73 13.70
CA ASN A 457 24.10 -14.53 14.19
C ASN A 457 24.90 -13.48 13.39
N GLN A 458 24.54 -13.24 12.13
CA GLN A 458 25.17 -12.20 11.32
C GLN A 458 24.73 -10.79 11.73
N ARG A 459 23.60 -10.65 12.45
CA ARG A 459 23.02 -9.37 12.87
C ARG A 459 22.93 -8.38 11.69
N ILE A 460 22.35 -8.84 10.57
CA ILE A 460 22.28 -8.06 9.33
C ILE A 460 21.50 -6.76 9.59
N GLU A 461 22.16 -5.64 9.36
CA GLU A 461 21.53 -4.32 9.31
C GLU A 461 21.23 -3.94 7.84
N ILE A 462 20.10 -3.27 7.64
CA ILE A 462 19.69 -2.81 6.31
C ILE A 462 19.85 -1.30 6.22
N ASP A 463 20.23 -0.81 5.04
CA ASP A 463 20.27 0.61 4.73
C ASP A 463 19.12 0.91 3.79
N LEU A 464 18.18 1.78 4.18
CA LEU A 464 17.01 2.09 3.37
C LEU A 464 17.40 2.73 2.01
N ASP A 465 18.54 3.42 1.93
CA ASP A 465 19.04 4.05 0.71
C ASP A 465 19.57 3.05 -0.33
N ASP A 466 19.96 1.83 0.09
CA ASP A 466 20.30 0.73 -0.82
C ASP A 466 19.07 0.25 -1.63
N GLY A 467 17.87 0.59 -1.17
CA GLY A 467 16.60 0.19 -1.74
C GLY A 467 16.22 -1.27 -1.48
N VAL A 468 14.96 -1.61 -1.77
CA VAL A 468 14.38 -2.91 -1.36
C VAL A 468 15.12 -4.09 -1.96
N LYS A 469 15.47 -4.07 -3.26
CA LYS A 469 16.09 -5.23 -3.93
C LYS A 469 17.40 -5.66 -3.30
N VAL A 470 18.27 -4.70 -2.99
CA VAL A 470 19.60 -4.98 -2.43
C VAL A 470 19.46 -5.52 -1.02
N ASN A 471 18.60 -4.90 -0.20
CA ASN A 471 18.39 -5.36 1.17
C ASN A 471 17.67 -6.72 1.23
N TYR A 472 16.65 -6.94 0.40
CA TYR A 472 15.90 -8.20 0.35
C TYR A 472 16.80 -9.38 0.01
N ALA A 473 17.76 -9.19 -0.90
CA ALA A 473 18.71 -10.23 -1.31
C ALA A 473 19.63 -10.70 -0.17
N LYS A 474 19.84 -9.88 0.88
CA LYS A 474 20.63 -10.24 2.07
C LYS A 474 20.00 -11.42 2.85
N PHE A 475 18.71 -11.69 2.65
CA PHE A 475 17.94 -12.74 3.36
C PHE A 475 17.61 -13.95 2.46
N GLN A 476 18.24 -14.06 1.29
CA GLN A 476 17.98 -15.12 0.31
C GLN A 476 19.18 -16.07 0.17
N GLY A 477 18.92 -17.32 -0.21
CA GLY A 477 19.94 -18.28 -0.61
C GLY A 477 20.91 -18.72 0.51
N VAL A 478 20.45 -18.74 1.77
CA VAL A 478 21.25 -19.14 2.93
C VAL A 478 21.60 -20.63 2.82
N GLU A 479 22.90 -20.95 2.89
CA GLU A 479 23.37 -22.32 2.79
C GLU A 479 23.34 -22.99 4.16
N VAL A 480 22.56 -24.07 4.26
CA VAL A 480 22.45 -24.91 5.44
C VAL A 480 23.11 -26.26 5.15
N ALA A 481 24.13 -26.60 5.94
CA ALA A 481 24.85 -27.87 5.82
C ALA A 481 24.18 -28.93 6.69
N GLN A 482 23.64 -29.99 6.07
CA GLN A 482 23.20 -31.18 6.78
C GLN A 482 24.31 -32.23 6.74
N GLU A 483 24.69 -32.80 7.90
CA GLU A 483 25.72 -33.84 7.96
C GLU A 483 25.43 -34.98 6.97
N GLY A 484 26.39 -35.25 6.07
CA GLY A 484 26.30 -36.30 5.05
C GLY A 484 25.42 -36.00 3.83
N LYS A 485 24.90 -34.77 3.66
CA LYS A 485 24.10 -34.35 2.49
C LYS A 485 24.68 -33.10 1.83
N LYS A 486 24.26 -32.84 0.57
CA LYS A 486 24.58 -31.57 -0.11
C LYS A 486 23.95 -30.41 0.64
N ALA A 487 24.67 -29.28 0.70
CA ALA A 487 24.16 -28.05 1.28
C ALA A 487 22.82 -27.65 0.64
N LEU A 488 21.84 -27.35 1.48
CA LEU A 488 20.51 -26.90 1.06
C LEU A 488 20.50 -25.37 1.07
N LYS A 489 19.98 -24.75 0.00
CA LYS A 489 19.72 -23.31 -0.03
C LYS A 489 18.32 -23.04 0.47
N VAL A 490 18.22 -22.19 1.50
CA VAL A 490 16.97 -21.79 2.13
C VAL A 490 16.84 -20.27 2.00
N ASP A 491 15.69 -19.82 1.51
CA ASP A 491 15.33 -18.40 1.49
C ASP A 491 14.58 -18.10 2.79
N LEU A 492 14.97 -17.05 3.53
CA LEU A 492 14.24 -16.68 4.76
C LEU A 492 12.95 -15.93 4.44
N LEU A 493 13.02 -15.04 3.45
CA LEU A 493 11.86 -14.28 3.00
C LEU A 493 11.24 -14.92 1.76
N ALA A 494 9.93 -14.76 1.59
CA ALA A 494 9.20 -15.21 0.42
C ALA A 494 9.78 -14.67 -0.90
N LYS A 495 9.56 -15.36 -2.02
CA LYS A 495 10.08 -14.90 -3.32
C LYS A 495 9.25 -13.76 -3.88
N ILE A 496 9.92 -12.70 -4.35
CA ILE A 496 9.28 -11.51 -4.94
C ILE A 496 9.40 -11.48 -6.46
#